data_AF-A0A1B8FM11-F1
#
_entry.id   AF-A0A1B8FM11-F1
#
_cell.length_a   1.000
_cell.length_b   1.000
_cell.length_c   1.000
_cell.angle_alpha   90.00
_cell.angle_beta   90.00
_cell.angle_gamma   90.00
#
_symmetry.space_group_name_H-M   'P 1'
#
loop_
_entity.id
_entity.type
_entity.pdbx_description
1 polymer ?
#
loop_
_entity_poly.entity_id
_entity_poly.type
_entity_poly.pdbx_seq_one_letter_code
_entity_poly.pdbx_strand_id
1 'polypeptide(L)'
;MDVKPGNFLLDEDSNLVLIDWEQNGAPVTTAAPEIGGTWDVEEIPSEGQNTTLRYTKYTGPERRNMPMTTQGNHGWNVWNVFLEWGEQCPKALELAETLSGFEDITCTERVVEGWESSEDIPEHWRRMVEDCLHHDPNKRIGLRELVAFWDSERQEMNERGS
;
A
#
# COMPACT_ATOMS: atom_id res chain seq x y z
N MET A 1 1.83 -9.80 2.37
CA MET A 1 0.96 -9.30 3.45
C MET A 1 -0.42 -9.05 2.85
N ASP A 2 -1.47 -9.42 3.55
CA ASP A 2 -2.85 -9.28 3.10
C ASP A 2 -3.61 -8.44 4.12
N VAL A 3 -3.27 -7.15 4.20
CA VAL A 3 -3.87 -6.26 5.19
C VAL A 3 -5.24 -5.84 4.69
N LYS A 4 -6.29 -6.36 5.32
CA LYS A 4 -7.70 -6.07 5.00
C LYS A 4 -8.57 -6.26 6.23
N PRO A 5 -9.78 -5.64 6.30
CA PRO A 5 -10.66 -5.77 7.47
C PRO A 5 -10.91 -7.22 7.91
N GLY A 6 -11.03 -8.16 6.96
CA GLY A 6 -11.23 -9.58 7.25
C GLY A 6 -10.05 -10.27 7.97
N ASN A 7 -8.88 -9.65 8.00
CA ASN A 7 -7.66 -10.18 8.63
C ASN A 7 -7.33 -9.47 9.96
N PHE A 8 -8.28 -8.75 10.54
CA PHE A 8 -8.17 -8.21 11.90
C PHE A 8 -9.14 -8.89 12.86
N LEU A 9 -8.65 -9.21 14.05
CA LEU A 9 -9.48 -9.59 15.20
C LEU A 9 -9.43 -8.51 16.27
N LEU A 10 -10.46 -8.46 17.11
CA LEU A 10 -10.43 -7.69 18.36
C LEU A 10 -10.00 -8.61 19.50
N ASP A 11 -9.03 -8.18 20.30
CA ASP A 11 -8.71 -8.86 21.55
C ASP A 11 -9.69 -8.49 22.69
N GLU A 12 -9.44 -9.01 23.90
CA GLU A 12 -10.29 -8.77 25.07
C GLU A 12 -10.39 -7.28 25.47
N ASP A 13 -9.38 -6.49 25.11
CA ASP A 13 -9.30 -5.04 25.36
C ASP A 13 -9.77 -4.21 24.15
N SER A 14 -10.34 -4.86 23.13
CA SER A 14 -10.77 -4.25 21.86
C SER A 14 -9.63 -3.62 21.04
N ASN A 15 -8.41 -4.10 21.18
CA ASN A 15 -7.32 -3.75 20.28
C ASN A 15 -7.45 -4.53 18.95
N LEU A 16 -7.08 -3.89 17.84
CA LEU A 16 -6.99 -4.54 16.54
C LEU A 16 -5.71 -5.38 16.45
N VAL A 17 -5.87 -6.69 16.24
CA VAL A 17 -4.77 -7.65 16.07
C VAL A 17 -4.78 -8.17 14.64
N LEU A 18 -3.68 -7.94 13.91
CA LEU A 18 -3.47 -8.49 12.57
C LEU A 18 -3.21 -10.00 12.65
N ILE A 19 -3.99 -10.76 11.89
CA ILE A 19 -3.88 -12.22 11.75
C ILE A 19 -3.58 -12.61 10.31
N ASP A 20 -3.55 -13.92 10.02
CA ASP A 20 -3.37 -14.48 8.67
C ASP A 20 -2.01 -14.13 8.02
N TRP A 21 -0.94 -14.53 8.71
CA TRP A 21 0.45 -14.32 8.27
C TRP A 21 0.91 -15.25 7.11
N GLU A 22 0.04 -16.15 6.62
CA GLU A 22 0.42 -17.21 5.68
C GLU A 22 0.32 -16.81 4.19
N GLN A 23 -0.12 -15.57 3.90
CA GLN A 23 -0.33 -15.07 2.54
C GLN A 23 0.99 -14.71 1.83
N ASN A 24 1.27 -15.37 0.70
CA ASN A 24 2.36 -15.03 -0.21
C ASN A 24 1.83 -14.19 -1.38
N GLY A 25 2.18 -12.90 -1.39
CA GLY A 25 1.80 -11.92 -2.42
C GLY A 25 0.62 -11.03 -2.01
N ALA A 26 0.33 -10.04 -2.87
CA ALA A 26 -0.82 -9.15 -2.71
C ALA A 26 -1.96 -9.58 -3.66
N PRO A 27 -3.19 -9.79 -3.17
CA PRO A 27 -4.38 -9.89 -4.01
C PRO A 27 -4.45 -8.77 -5.07
N VAL A 28 -5.04 -9.04 -6.23
CA VAL A 28 -5.23 -8.01 -7.29
C VAL A 28 -6.00 -6.79 -6.78
N THR A 29 -6.84 -6.98 -5.77
CA THR A 29 -7.66 -5.96 -5.14
C THR A 29 -6.91 -5.12 -4.10
N THR A 30 -5.68 -5.52 -3.73
CA THR A 30 -4.85 -4.90 -2.70
C THR A 30 -3.44 -4.54 -3.17
N ALA A 31 -3.08 -4.99 -4.36
CA ALA A 31 -1.82 -4.71 -5.00
C ALA A 31 -1.64 -3.21 -5.32
N ALA A 32 -0.51 -2.64 -4.92
CA ALA A 32 -0.14 -1.29 -5.35
C ALA A 32 0.08 -1.23 -6.89
N PRO A 33 -0.28 -0.14 -7.57
CA PRO A 33 -0.18 -0.05 -9.04
C PRO A 33 1.24 -0.26 -9.59
N GLU A 34 2.27 -0.03 -8.79
CA GLU A 34 3.68 -0.22 -9.14
C GLU A 34 4.13 -1.68 -9.21
N ILE A 35 3.34 -2.65 -8.71
CA ILE A 35 3.74 -4.07 -8.72
C ILE A 35 3.81 -4.70 -10.12
N GLY A 36 3.26 -4.02 -11.14
CA GLY A 36 3.21 -4.50 -12.51
C GLY A 36 4.56 -4.55 -13.24
N GLY A 37 5.67 -4.25 -12.56
CA GLY A 37 7.03 -4.30 -13.13
C GLY A 37 7.44 -3.09 -13.95
N THR A 38 6.61 -2.05 -13.97
CA THR A 38 6.86 -0.79 -14.70
C THR A 38 7.69 0.21 -13.90
N TRP A 39 8.02 -0.11 -12.65
CA TRP A 39 8.79 0.74 -11.74
C TRP A 39 10.01 0.01 -11.19
N ASP A 40 11.10 0.75 -11.10
CA ASP A 40 12.27 0.44 -10.28
C ASP A 40 12.15 1.18 -8.96
N VAL A 41 12.70 0.59 -7.90
CA VAL A 41 12.71 1.19 -6.56
C VAL A 41 14.11 1.17 -5.96
N GLU A 42 14.49 2.28 -5.34
CA GLU A 42 15.73 2.40 -4.58
C GLU A 42 15.45 3.01 -3.19
N GLU A 43 16.13 2.50 -2.16
CA GLU A 43 16.19 3.18 -0.86
C GLU A 43 17.29 4.24 -0.91
N ILE A 44 16.89 5.51 -0.79
CA ILE A 44 17.80 6.65 -0.72
C ILE A 44 17.93 7.16 0.71
N PRO A 45 19.11 7.66 1.13
CA PRO A 45 19.25 8.37 2.38
C PRO A 45 18.35 9.62 2.41
N SER A 46 17.64 9.81 3.51
CA SER A 46 16.85 11.02 3.81
C SER A 46 17.52 11.81 4.94
N GLU A 47 17.04 13.02 5.25
CA GLU A 47 17.57 13.77 6.39
C GLU A 47 17.24 13.08 7.72
N GLY A 48 18.24 12.98 8.62
CA GLY A 48 18.19 12.07 9.77
C GLY A 48 18.51 10.63 9.35
N GLN A 49 18.64 9.67 10.27
CA GLN A 49 18.99 8.28 9.94
C GLN A 49 17.88 7.51 9.17
N ASN A 50 16.98 8.20 8.49
CA ASN A 50 15.87 7.64 7.76
C ASN A 50 16.23 7.41 6.29
N THR A 51 15.61 6.40 5.68
CA THR A 51 15.63 6.21 4.23
C THR A 51 14.27 6.51 3.65
N THR A 52 14.25 6.97 2.40
CA THR A 52 13.05 7.21 1.62
C THR A 52 13.10 6.31 0.40
N LEU A 53 11.95 5.82 -0.07
CA LEU A 53 11.88 5.07 -1.32
C LEU A 53 11.74 6.03 -2.48
N ARG A 54 12.58 5.86 -3.51
CA ARG A 54 12.42 6.55 -4.78
C ARG A 54 12.02 5.54 -5.84
N TYR A 55 10.90 5.81 -6.48
CA TYR A 55 10.40 5.00 -7.59
C TYR A 55 10.74 5.70 -8.91
N THR A 56 11.33 4.97 -9.84
CA THR A 56 11.62 5.46 -11.19
C THR A 56 10.95 4.58 -12.23
N LYS A 57 10.42 5.19 -13.30
CA LYS A 57 9.79 4.41 -14.36
C LYS A 57 10.85 3.61 -15.12
N TYR A 58 10.63 2.31 -15.21
CA TYR A 58 11.49 1.45 -15.99
C TYR A 58 11.31 1.73 -17.49
N THR A 59 12.43 1.82 -18.22
CA THR A 59 12.46 2.17 -19.64
C THR A 59 13.19 1.15 -20.52
N GLY A 60 13.57 0.00 -19.95
CA GLY A 60 14.27 -1.05 -20.67
C GLY A 60 13.33 -2.04 -21.38
N PRO A 61 13.88 -3.16 -21.91
CA PRO A 61 13.12 -4.20 -22.60
C PRO A 61 12.12 -4.90 -21.65
N GLU A 62 11.10 -5.56 -22.21
CA GLU A 62 10.12 -6.31 -21.42
C GLU A 62 10.79 -7.24 -20.40
N ARG A 63 10.39 -7.09 -19.14
CA ARG A 63 10.98 -7.82 -18.01
C ARG A 63 10.24 -9.13 -17.78
N ARG A 64 10.98 -10.19 -17.47
CA ARG A 64 10.43 -11.50 -17.11
C ARG A 64 11.30 -12.19 -16.06
N ASN A 65 10.69 -12.60 -14.97
CA ASN A 65 11.30 -13.48 -13.96
C ASN A 65 10.43 -14.70 -13.62
N MET A 66 9.26 -14.82 -14.28
CA MET A 66 8.40 -16.00 -14.20
C MET A 66 8.63 -16.96 -15.38
N PRO A 67 8.50 -18.29 -15.17
CA PRO A 67 8.65 -19.29 -16.23
C PRO A 67 7.77 -19.01 -17.46
N MET A 68 8.24 -19.39 -18.66
CA MET A 68 7.45 -19.29 -19.91
C MET A 68 6.16 -20.11 -19.88
N THR A 69 6.08 -21.08 -18.98
CA THR A 69 4.93 -21.97 -18.79
C THR A 69 3.85 -21.39 -17.86
N THR A 70 4.11 -20.25 -17.21
CA THR A 70 3.12 -19.57 -16.35
C THR A 70 1.93 -19.13 -17.21
N GLN A 71 0.71 -19.53 -16.82
CA GLN A 71 -0.50 -19.18 -17.57
C GLN A 71 -0.85 -17.69 -17.38
N GLY A 72 -1.15 -17.02 -18.49
CA GLY A 72 -1.53 -15.60 -18.51
C GLY A 72 -0.38 -14.67 -18.90
N ASN A 73 -0.71 -13.57 -19.57
CA ASN A 73 0.25 -12.54 -20.02
C ASN A 73 0.11 -11.22 -19.24
N HIS A 74 -0.60 -11.23 -18.11
CA HIS A 74 -0.84 -10.01 -17.32
C HIS A 74 0.25 -9.85 -16.27
N GLY A 75 0.90 -8.67 -16.25
CA GLY A 75 1.80 -8.15 -15.22
C GLY A 75 2.55 -9.20 -14.40
N TRP A 76 1.97 -9.62 -13.28
CA TRP A 76 2.54 -10.57 -12.31
C TRP A 76 2.90 -11.95 -12.89
N ASN A 77 2.22 -12.41 -13.95
CA ASN A 77 2.47 -13.70 -14.60
C ASN A 77 3.76 -13.69 -15.45
N VAL A 78 4.25 -12.50 -15.79
CA VAL A 78 5.47 -12.30 -16.56
C VAL A 78 6.58 -11.78 -15.63
N TRP A 79 6.26 -10.80 -14.79
CA TRP A 79 7.17 -10.16 -13.87
C TRP A 79 6.58 -10.05 -12.46
N ASN A 80 7.20 -10.76 -11.52
CA ASN A 80 6.86 -10.73 -10.11
C ASN A 80 7.88 -9.86 -9.35
N VAL A 81 7.50 -8.62 -9.02
CA VAL A 81 8.36 -7.72 -8.23
C VAL A 81 8.65 -8.26 -6.83
N PHE A 82 7.80 -9.11 -6.26
CA PHE A 82 7.97 -9.61 -4.89
C PHE A 82 9.26 -10.43 -4.72
N LEU A 83 9.66 -11.16 -5.78
CA LEU A 83 10.90 -11.93 -5.78
C LEU A 83 12.14 -11.03 -5.75
N GLU A 84 12.09 -9.89 -6.44
CA GLU A 84 13.24 -9.00 -6.56
C GLU A 84 13.31 -8.02 -5.40
N TRP A 85 12.19 -7.37 -5.07
CA TRP A 85 12.12 -6.37 -4.00
C TRP A 85 12.30 -7.03 -2.63
N GLY A 86 11.89 -8.30 -2.46
CA GLY A 86 12.17 -9.03 -1.22
C GLY A 86 13.67 -9.15 -0.92
N GLU A 87 14.51 -9.22 -1.94
CA GLU A 87 15.97 -9.26 -1.76
C GLU A 87 16.60 -7.86 -1.74
N GLN A 88 16.16 -6.98 -2.63
CA GLN A 88 16.85 -5.70 -2.88
C GLN A 88 16.28 -4.52 -2.08
N CYS A 89 14.98 -4.54 -1.76
CA CYS A 89 14.27 -3.42 -1.16
C CYS A 89 13.05 -3.88 -0.33
N PRO A 90 13.26 -4.52 0.85
CA PRO A 90 12.17 -5.10 1.64
C PRO A 90 11.08 -4.11 2.05
N LYS A 91 11.41 -2.81 2.20
CA LYS A 91 10.42 -1.77 2.52
C LYS A 91 9.45 -1.48 1.38
N ALA A 92 9.92 -1.55 0.13
CA ALA A 92 9.05 -1.39 -1.02
C ALA A 92 8.07 -2.56 -1.16
N LEU A 93 8.53 -3.77 -0.79
CA LEU A 93 7.69 -4.95 -0.70
C LEU A 93 6.54 -4.75 0.29
N GLU A 94 6.85 -4.32 1.51
CA GLU A 94 5.86 -4.13 2.58
C GLU A 94 4.76 -3.12 2.18
N LEU A 95 5.14 -1.99 1.58
CA LEU A 95 4.21 -0.95 1.16
C LEU A 95 3.36 -1.37 -0.04
N ALA A 96 3.88 -2.23 -0.92
CA ALA A 96 3.15 -2.73 -2.07
C ALA A 96 2.02 -3.70 -1.68
N GLU A 97 2.06 -4.22 -0.45
CA GLU A 97 1.12 -5.21 0.09
C GLU A 97 0.03 -4.61 0.99
N THR A 98 0.05 -3.30 1.27
CA THR A 98 -0.78 -2.67 2.32
C THR A 98 -2.03 -1.94 1.84
N LEU A 99 -2.28 -1.80 0.53
CA LEU A 99 -3.48 -1.10 0.03
C LEU A 99 -4.69 -2.03 0.14
N SER A 100 -5.80 -1.61 0.76
CA SER A 100 -6.92 -2.51 1.06
C SER A 100 -8.25 -2.05 0.47
N GLY A 101 -9.01 -3.01 -0.08
CA GLY A 101 -10.44 -3.11 0.21
C GLY A 101 -11.44 -2.99 -0.93
N PHE A 102 -11.51 -3.93 -1.89
CA PHE A 102 -12.72 -4.09 -2.74
C PHE A 102 -12.89 -5.53 -3.25
N GLU A 103 -14.11 -6.06 -3.17
CA GLU A 103 -14.56 -7.22 -3.96
C GLU A 103 -15.06 -6.68 -5.32
N ASP A 104 -14.75 -7.34 -6.44
CA ASP A 104 -15.05 -6.94 -7.84
C ASP A 104 -14.12 -5.92 -8.56
N ILE A 105 -12.90 -5.67 -8.08
CA ILE A 105 -11.93 -4.86 -8.83
C ILE A 105 -11.05 -5.73 -9.75
N THR A 106 -11.24 -5.58 -11.06
CA THR A 106 -10.40 -6.21 -12.10
C THR A 106 -9.14 -5.41 -12.43
N CYS A 107 -9.03 -4.16 -11.97
CA CYS A 107 -7.88 -3.28 -12.19
C CYS A 107 -7.79 -2.21 -11.10
N THR A 108 -6.63 -2.11 -10.45
CA THR A 108 -6.33 -1.14 -9.38
C THR A 108 -6.39 0.32 -9.85
N GLU A 109 -6.30 0.56 -11.16
CA GLU A 109 -6.46 1.88 -11.78
C GLU A 109 -7.90 2.44 -11.70
N ARG A 110 -8.87 1.65 -11.23
CA ARG A 110 -10.30 2.03 -11.15
C ARG A 110 -10.83 2.16 -9.72
N VAL A 111 -9.97 2.06 -8.71
CA VAL A 111 -10.34 2.38 -7.32
C VAL A 111 -10.62 3.87 -7.23
N VAL A 112 -11.80 4.24 -6.76
CA VAL A 112 -12.17 5.64 -6.50
C VAL A 112 -12.75 5.71 -5.10
N GLU A 113 -12.38 6.75 -4.36
CA GLU A 113 -12.94 7.00 -3.03
C GLU A 113 -14.41 7.40 -3.14
N GLY A 114 -15.25 6.70 -2.37
CA GLY A 114 -16.67 7.01 -2.25
C GLY A 114 -16.94 7.70 -0.92
N TRP A 115 -17.00 9.03 -0.91
CA TRP A 115 -17.39 9.83 0.27
C TRP A 115 -18.88 10.22 0.26
N GLU A 116 -19.68 9.58 -0.59
CA GLU A 116 -21.12 9.84 -0.64
C GLU A 116 -21.76 9.54 0.72
N SER A 117 -22.41 10.53 1.30
CA SER A 117 -23.01 10.48 2.65
C SER A 117 -22.03 10.48 3.84
N SER A 118 -20.79 10.96 3.65
CA SER A 118 -19.77 11.10 4.71
C SER A 118 -19.61 12.53 5.24
N GLU A 119 -20.73 13.25 5.46
CA GLU A 119 -20.71 14.67 5.87
C GLU A 119 -20.13 14.89 7.28
N ASP A 120 -20.15 13.87 8.12
CA ASP A 120 -19.60 13.83 9.47
C ASP A 120 -18.08 13.63 9.50
N ILE A 121 -17.49 13.17 8.40
CA ILE A 121 -16.04 12.96 8.30
C ILE A 121 -15.33 14.30 8.08
N PRO A 122 -14.29 14.63 8.87
CA PRO A 122 -13.52 15.84 8.65
C PRO A 122 -12.81 15.85 7.29
N GLU A 123 -12.78 17.02 6.66
CA GLU A 123 -12.16 17.22 5.33
C GLU A 123 -10.67 16.86 5.31
N HIS A 124 -9.94 17.14 6.39
CA HIS A 124 -8.52 16.81 6.48
C HIS A 124 -8.26 15.30 6.58
N TRP A 125 -9.22 14.52 7.08
CA TRP A 125 -9.15 13.06 7.08
C TRP A 125 -9.32 12.50 5.67
N ARG A 126 -10.28 13.05 4.90
CA ARG A 126 -10.46 12.66 3.49
C ARG A 126 -9.20 12.90 2.68
N ARG A 127 -8.61 14.10 2.79
CA ARG A 127 -7.35 14.43 2.10
C ARG A 127 -6.20 13.51 2.48
N MET A 128 -6.12 13.10 3.75
CA MET A 128 -5.11 12.15 4.19
C MET A 128 -5.23 10.79 3.48
N VAL A 129 -6.46 10.32 3.24
CA VAL A 129 -6.72 9.09 2.48
C VAL A 129 -6.38 9.31 0.99
N GLU A 130 -6.77 10.45 0.40
CA GLU A 130 -6.43 10.81 -0.99
C GLU A 130 -4.91 10.80 -1.22
N ASP A 131 -4.14 11.36 -0.27
CA ASP A 131 -2.68 11.39 -0.31
C ASP A 131 -2.06 9.98 -0.22
N CYS A 132 -2.76 9.00 0.34
CA CYS A 132 -2.33 7.59 0.35
C CYS A 132 -2.61 6.90 -1.00
N LEU A 133 -3.63 7.33 -1.74
CA LEU A 133 -4.09 6.67 -2.96
C LEU A 133 -3.48 7.24 -4.25
N HIS A 134 -2.51 8.15 -4.16
CA HIS A 134 -1.83 8.67 -5.33
C HIS A 134 -1.25 7.57 -6.24
N HIS A 135 -1.60 7.59 -7.53
CA HIS A 135 -1.08 6.62 -8.52
C HIS A 135 0.44 6.66 -8.67
N ASP A 136 1.05 7.84 -8.54
CA ASP A 136 2.50 7.98 -8.50
C ASP A 136 2.98 7.70 -7.07
N PRO A 137 3.70 6.60 -6.82
CA PRO A 137 4.13 6.24 -5.47
C PRO A 137 5.06 7.28 -4.84
N ASN A 138 5.74 8.11 -5.64
CA ASN A 138 6.56 9.21 -5.10
C ASN A 138 5.75 10.40 -4.58
N LYS A 139 4.46 10.48 -4.92
CA LYS A 139 3.56 11.52 -4.41
C LYS A 139 2.78 11.07 -3.19
N ARG A 140 2.81 9.77 -2.87
CA ARG A 140 2.11 9.26 -1.69
C ARG A 140 2.73 9.82 -0.42
N ILE A 141 1.89 10.08 0.56
CA ILE A 141 2.35 10.42 1.90
C ILE A 141 3.19 9.27 2.48
N GLY A 142 4.27 9.62 3.18
CA GLY A 142 5.11 8.64 3.86
C GLY A 142 4.40 8.06 5.09
N LEU A 143 4.72 6.81 5.42
CA LEU A 143 4.14 6.12 6.58
C LEU A 143 4.34 6.90 7.89
N ARG A 144 5.51 7.55 8.06
CA ARG A 144 5.81 8.34 9.25
C ARG A 144 4.89 9.55 9.37
N GLU A 145 4.70 10.27 8.28
CA GLU A 145 3.83 11.44 8.21
C GLU A 145 2.37 11.03 8.44
N LEU A 146 1.95 9.90 7.86
CA LEU A 146 0.62 9.32 8.06
C LEU A 146 0.36 8.93 9.54
N VAL A 147 1.31 8.22 10.17
CA VAL A 147 1.21 7.84 11.59
C VAL A 147 1.16 9.08 12.48
N ALA A 148 2.04 10.05 12.24
CA ALA A 148 2.07 11.29 13.02
C ALA A 148 0.75 12.07 12.91
N PHE A 149 0.12 12.10 11.73
CA PHE A 149 -1.19 12.70 11.55
C PHE A 149 -2.26 11.99 12.39
N TRP A 150 -2.40 10.67 12.27
CA TRP A 150 -3.44 9.93 13.01
C TRP A 150 -3.21 9.93 14.52
N ASP A 151 -1.96 9.97 14.97
CA ASP A 151 -1.63 10.14 16.39
C ASP A 151 -2.09 11.50 16.92
N SER A 152 -1.90 12.57 16.14
CA SER A 152 -2.36 13.92 16.49
C SER A 152 -3.89 13.98 16.57
N GLU A 153 -4.59 13.45 15.55
CA GLU A 153 -6.06 13.43 15.53
C GLU A 153 -6.64 12.65 16.72
N ARG A 154 -6.03 11.49 17.06
CA ARG A 154 -6.42 10.69 18.22
C ARG A 154 -6.24 11.47 19.53
N GLN A 155 -5.13 12.21 19.68
CA GLN A 155 -4.90 13.05 20.87
C GLN A 155 -5.96 14.15 20.98
N GLU A 156 -6.24 14.87 19.89
CA GLU A 156 -7.27 15.92 19.88
C GLU A 156 -8.67 15.39 20.23
N MET A 157 -9.03 14.20 19.73
CA MET A 157 -10.32 13.58 20.05
C MET A 157 -10.43 13.22 21.54
N ASN A 158 -9.35 12.70 22.13
CA ASN A 158 -9.32 12.38 23.56
C ASN A 158 -9.42 13.63 24.43
N GLU A 159 -8.80 14.74 24.02
CA GLU A 159 -8.86 16.02 24.74
C GLU A 159 -10.24 16.69 24.64
N ARG A 160 -10.95 16.54 23.52
CA ARG A 160 -12.32 17.07 23.35
C ARG A 160 -13.39 16.22 24.04
N GLY A 161 -13.10 14.95 24.31
CA GLY A 161 -14.00 14.02 25.01
C GLY A 161 -13.82 13.97 26.54
N SER A 162 -12.82 14.66 27.08
CA SER A 162 -12.52 14.78 28.53
C SER A 162 -13.09 16.06 29.13
#